data_AF-A0A183FVG1-F1
#
_entry.id   AF-A0A183FVG1-F1
#
_cell.length_a   1.000
_cell.length_b   1.000
_cell.length_c   1.000
_cell.angle_alpha   90.00
_cell.angle_beta   90.00
_cell.angle_gamma   90.00
#
_symmetry.space_group_name_H-M   'P 1'
#
loop_
_entity.id
_entity.type
_entity.pdbx_description
1 polymer ?
#
loop_
_entity_poly.entity_id
_entity_poly.type
_entity_poly.pdbx_seq_one_letter_code
_entity_poly.pdbx_strand_id
1 'polypeptide(L)' 'MVKEIKEFGAWSEQTSSSGRKYFYNRDTEVSQWEKPKEWREYEVRLAEQERLNAEQERITQQVRVLL' A
#
# COMPACT_ATOMS: atom_id res chain seq x y z
N MET A 1 -1.57 10.85 -4.02
CA MET A 1 -0.79 10.48 -2.83
C MET A 1 -1.19 9.08 -2.49
N VAL A 2 -0.30 8.10 -2.64
CA VAL A 2 -0.58 6.74 -2.17
C VAL A 2 -0.79 6.87 -0.67
N LYS A 3 -1.98 6.55 -0.16
CA LYS A 3 -2.22 6.56 1.28
C LYS A 3 -1.30 5.52 1.91
N GLU A 4 -0.44 5.96 2.83
CA GLU A 4 0.41 5.04 3.59
C GLU A 4 -0.50 4.12 4.42
N ILE A 5 -0.42 2.81 4.18
CA ILE A 5 -1.13 1.81 4.97
C ILE A 5 -0.23 1.36 6.12
N LYS A 6 -0.78 1.37 7.34
CA LYS A 6 -0.08 0.94 8.57
C LYS A 6 -0.46 -0.47 9.03
N GLU A 7 -1.40 -1.09 8.34
CA GLU A 7 -1.89 -2.44 8.64
C GLU A 7 -2.23 -3.18 7.34
N PHE A 8 -2.03 -4.49 7.32
CA PHE A 8 -2.38 -5.38 6.22
C PHE A 8 -2.68 -6.78 6.74
N GLY A 9 -3.94 -7.22 6.61
CA GLY A 9 -4.37 -8.51 7.14
C GLY A 9 -4.16 -8.60 8.65
N ALA A 10 -3.35 -9.57 9.09
CA ALA A 10 -2.95 -9.75 10.49
C ALA A 10 -1.73 -8.89 10.91
N TRP A 11 -1.07 -8.25 9.95
CA TRP A 11 0.16 -7.50 10.17
C TRP A 11 -0.10 -6.02 10.48
N SER A 12 0.67 -5.45 11.40
CA SER A 12 0.73 -4.01 11.68
C SER A 12 2.17 -3.50 11.67
N GLU A 13 2.36 -2.29 11.15
CA GLU A 13 3.63 -1.56 11.21
C GLU A 13 3.70 -0.85 12.57
N GLN A 14 4.80 -1.07 13.29
CA GLN A 14 5.05 -0.43 14.57
C GLN A 14 6.46 0.14 14.62
N THR A 15 6.71 1.02 15.59
CA THR A 15 8.02 1.63 15.82
C THR A 15 8.59 1.11 17.13
N SER A 16 9.81 0.60 17.10
CA SER A 16 10.52 0.13 18.29
C SER A 16 10.94 1.29 19.19
N SER A 17 11.39 0.99 20.41
CA SER A 17 11.99 1.96 21.32
C SER A 17 13.22 2.67 20.74
N SER A 18 13.92 2.05 19.79
CA SER A 18 15.05 2.65 19.08
C SER A 18 14.62 3.44 17.83
N GLY A 19 13.32 3.66 17.62
CA GLY A 19 12.79 4.37 16.45
C GLY A 19 12.78 3.55 15.14
N ARG A 20 13.05 2.24 15.18
CA ARG A 20 13.08 1.40 13.98
C ARG A 20 11.70 0.80 13.73
N LYS A 21 11.25 0.85 12.47
CA LYS A 21 10.02 0.18 12.06
C LYS A 21 10.18 -1.34 12.11
N TYR A 22 9.14 -2.02 12.56
CA TYR A 22 9.00 -3.47 12.53
C TYR A 22 7.55 -3.85 12.23
N PHE A 23 7.32 -5.11 11.88
CA PHE A 23 6.02 -5.62 11.49
C PHE A 23 5.61 -6.72 12.47
N TYR A 24 4.45 -6.54 13.10
CA TYR A 24 3.90 -7.47 14.08
C TYR A 24 2.70 -8.19 13.49
N ASN A 25 2.67 -9.51 13.56
CA ASN A 25 1.51 -10.32 13.21
C ASN A 25 0.74 -10.68 14.48
N ARG A 26 -0.51 -10.21 14.59
CA ARG A 26 -1.34 -10.46 15.78
C ARG A 26 -1.86 -11.90 15.89
N ASP A 27 -1.94 -12.64 14.79
CA ASP A 27 -2.48 -14.00 14.77
C ASP A 27 -1.41 -15.01 15.21
N THR A 28 -0.15 -14.76 14.86
CA THR A 28 0.98 -15.64 15.21
C THR A 28 1.87 -15.08 16.32
N GLU A 29 1.61 -13.85 16.77
CA GLU A 29 2.41 -13.08 17.73
C GLU A 29 3.89 -12.94 17.34
N VAL A 30 4.19 -12.98 16.03
CA VAL A 30 5.56 -12.88 15.49
C VAL A 30 5.84 -11.43 15.10
N SER A 31 7.05 -10.97 15.46
CA SER A 31 7.60 -9.70 14.98
C SER A 31 8.74 -9.95 13.99
N GLN A 32 8.81 -9.14 12.95
CA GLN A 32 9.89 -9.18 11.96
C GLN A 32 10.30 -7.78 11.49
N TRP A 33 11.54 -7.65 11.02
CA TRP A 33 12.10 -6.38 10.56
C TRP A 33 11.77 -6.08 9.09
N GLU A 34 11.58 -7.12 8.29
CA GLU A 34 11.25 -6.98 6.87
C GLU A 34 9.74 -6.88 6.68
N LYS A 35 9.28 -5.98 5.80
CA LYS A 35 7.85 -5.90 5.45
C LYS A 35 7.40 -7.21 4.80
N PRO A 36 6.29 -7.83 5.27
CA PRO A 36 5.73 -9.06 4.68
C PRO A 36 5.57 -8.95 3.17
N LYS A 37 5.82 -10.05 2.47
CA LYS A 37 5.85 -10.08 1.00
C LYS A 37 4.49 -9.69 0.41
N GLU A 38 3.42 -10.26 0.95
CA GLU A 38 2.04 -10.07 0.52
C GLU A 38 1.59 -8.61 0.71
N TRP A 39 2.05 -7.97 1.80
CA TRP A 39 1.81 -6.56 2.05
C TRP A 39 2.52 -5.71 0.99
N ARG A 40 3.81 -5.97 0.74
CA ARG A 40 4.58 -5.24 -0.28
C ARG A 40 3.94 -5.36 -1.68
N GLU A 41 3.51 -6.57 -2.05
CA GLU A 41 2.81 -6.82 -3.31
C GLU A 41 1.45 -6.12 -3.39
N TYR A 42 0.76 -5.98 -2.26
CA TYR A 42 -0.48 -5.20 -2.19
C TYR A 42 -0.23 -3.71 -2.41
N GLU A 43 0.81 -3.13 -1.81
CA GLU A 43 1.19 -1.72 -2.03
C GLU A 43 1.53 -1.45 -3.50
N VAL A 44 2.24 -2.36 -4.16
CA VAL A 44 2.56 -2.27 -5.60
C VAL A 44 1.27 -2.27 -6.43
N ARG A 45 0.34 -3.19 -6.15
CA ARG A 45 -0.95 -3.27 -6.87
C ARG A 45 -1.79 -2.02 -6.69
N LEU A 46 -1.83 -1.45 -5.48
CA LEU A 46 -2.54 -0.18 -5.25
C LEU A 46 -1.94 0.96 -6.06
N ALA A 47 -0.61 1.10 -6.04
CA ALA A 47 0.07 2.13 -6.81
C ALA A 47 -0.18 1.98 -8.32
N GLU A 48 -0.17 0.75 -8.83
CA GLU A 48 -0.52 0.47 -10.23
C GLU A 48 -1.96 0.83 -10.55
N GLN A 49 -2.92 0.43 -9.71
CA GLN A 49 -4.33 0.75 -9.88
C GLN A 49 -4.57 2.26 -9.88
N GLU A 50 -3.92 3.02 -9.00
CA GLU A 50 -4.00 4.49 -9.00
C GLU A 50 -3.48 5.09 -10.31
N ARG A 51 -2.38 4.57 -10.85
CA ARG A 51 -1.83 5.03 -12.14
C ARG A 51 -2.80 4.73 -13.29
N LEU A 52 -3.37 3.53 -13.33
CA LEU A 52 -4.35 3.14 -14.34
C LEU A 52 -5.62 3.98 -14.24
N ASN A 53 -6.10 4.25 -13.03
CA ASN A 53 -7.27 5.10 -12.81
C ASN A 53 -7.02 6.53 -13.27
N ALA A 54 -5.85 7.11 -12.95
CA ALA A 54 -5.49 8.45 -13.41
C ALA A 54 -5.35 8.53 -14.94
N GLU A 55 -4.79 7.50 -15.57
CA GLU A 55 -4.70 7.38 -17.02
C GLU A 55 -6.09 7.28 -17.66
N GLN A 56 -6.95 6.43 -17.11
CA GLN A 56 -8.33 6.28 -17.59
C GLN A 56 -9.11 7.59 -17.45
N GLU A 57 -8.93 8.32 -16.34
CA GLU A 57 -9.56 9.63 -16.14
C GLU A 57 -9.06 10.64 -17.18
N ARG A 58 -7.74 10.72 -17.41
CA ARG A 58 -7.14 11.57 -18.43
C ARG A 58 -7.70 11.29 -19.82
N ILE A 59 -7.77 10.00 -20.20
CA ILE A 59 -8.35 9.57 -21.48
C ILE A 59 -9.82 9.97 -21.56
N THR A 60 -10.59 9.73 -20.50
CA THR A 60 -12.03 10.05 -20.45
C THR A 60 -12.27 11.54 -20.60
N GLN A 61 -11.49 12.38 -19.92
CA GLN A 61 -11.55 13.84 -20.07
C GLN A 61 -11.18 14.29 -21.49
N GLN A 62 -10.14 13.70 -22.08
CA GLN A 62 -9.73 14.01 -23.46
C GLN A 62 -10.85 13.68 -24.47
N VAL A 63 -11.50 12.52 -24.35
CA VAL A 63 -12.62 12.12 -25.20
C VAL A 63 -13.84 13.03 -24.97
N ARG A 64 -14.15 13.37 -23.71
CA ARG A 64 -15.25 14.28 -23.37
C ARG A 64 -15.12 15.67 -24.00
N VAL A 65 -13.90 16.17 -24.18
CA VAL A 65 -13.63 17.48 -24.81
C VAL A 65 -13.78 17.43 -26.34
N LEU A 66 -13.67 16.24 -26.95
CA LEU A 66 -13.74 16.05 -28.39
C LEU A 66 -15.16 15.77 -28.92
N LEU A 67 -16.14 15.58 -28.03
CA LEU A 67 -17.56 15.39 -28.34
C LEU A 67 -18.36 16.65 -27.99
#